data_AF-A0A5C8HL77-F1
#
_entry.id   AF-A0A5C8HL77-F1
#
_cell.length_a   1.000
_cell.length_b   1.000
_cell.length_c   1.000
_cell.angle_alpha   90.00
_cell.angle_beta   90.00
_cell.angle_gamma   90.00
#
_symmetry.space_group_name_H-M   'P 1'
#
loop_
_entity.id
_entity.type
_entity.pdbx_description
1 polymer ?
#
loop_
_entity_poly.entity_id
_entity_poly.type
_entity_poly.pdbx_seq_one_letter_code
_entity_poly.pdbx_strand_id
1 'polypeptide(L)'
;MSSKPNFSERRAIERDRDLAWELVEVQPENPRIAQLVGSVLQRAPGFVSMHLVLGRHREAIGDIPGARAAYATLISSSSGSVSAALASLRDLERREGNLTEALRLAEQVVQREPEDWQQQMQLGVAQIWGLDPETGFDQLDRAVAHCAVVDARAYPDVLARRAAYLLDAGAEPARLLIAAEEAITASPANVQLSTVLAFAYAYHYRLHEARDMLLRVLRMDPTDGAATMGMSLVQSLVKPLDSGDATIQDLRDAGLGEYMWRMLRDYLYGTDVASALAALDAVMPSGLAASLLPPAPDPRAAAGDPEIARWHDGQIAGAGGLWHADSRLRLLSSAEIEELDSTVAAEPSAWSPFAEQDGFYGFVMTDDAGGYAGTGAGGRFVQRTADGDEQVLAENLADWLWDRVADFGGADPRPGAALKKGNR
;
A
#
# COMPACT_ATOMS: atom_id res chain seq x y z
N MET A 1 -46.47 -1.85 31.01
CA MET A 1 -47.37 -1.37 29.94
C MET A 1 -46.97 0.04 29.59
N SER A 2 -46.22 0.23 28.50
CA SER A 2 -45.79 1.58 28.08
C SER A 2 -46.97 2.29 27.42
N SER A 3 -47.35 3.46 27.94
CA SER A 3 -48.39 4.31 27.34
C SER A 3 -47.97 4.69 25.92
N LYS A 4 -48.87 4.60 24.93
CA LYS A 4 -48.55 5.02 23.57
C LYS A 4 -48.22 6.52 23.58
N PRO A 5 -47.11 6.96 22.94
CA PRO A 5 -46.70 8.35 22.98
C PRO A 5 -47.75 9.25 22.35
N ASN A 6 -47.96 10.40 22.98
CA ASN A 6 -48.90 11.42 22.49
C ASN A 6 -48.34 12.11 21.22
N PHE A 7 -49.16 12.89 20.52
CA PHE A 7 -48.77 13.50 19.24
C PHE A 7 -47.55 14.43 19.34
N SER A 8 -47.46 15.21 20.42
CA SER A 8 -46.33 16.13 20.65
C SER A 8 -45.03 15.37 20.88
N GLU A 9 -45.10 14.27 21.63
CA GLU A 9 -43.95 13.41 21.93
C GLU A 9 -43.43 12.69 20.68
N ARG A 10 -44.34 12.20 19.81
CA ARG A 10 -43.95 11.60 18.52
C ARG A 10 -43.20 12.58 17.63
N ARG A 11 -43.69 13.82 17.48
CA ARG A 11 -43.01 14.86 16.70
C ARG A 11 -41.62 15.20 17.26
N ALA A 12 -41.46 15.19 18.58
CA ALA A 12 -40.16 15.43 19.20
C ALA A 12 -39.18 14.28 18.94
N ILE A 13 -39.64 13.02 19.02
CA ILE A 13 -38.83 11.84 18.67
C ILE A 13 -38.40 11.88 17.20
N GLU A 14 -39.33 12.16 16.28
CA GLU A 14 -39.05 12.27 14.84
C GLU A 14 -38.02 13.37 14.56
N ARG A 15 -38.20 14.56 15.13
CA ARG A 15 -37.25 15.65 14.98
C ARG A 15 -35.84 15.29 15.47
N ASP A 16 -35.74 14.70 16.67
CA ASP A 16 -34.45 14.36 17.24
C ASP A 16 -33.76 13.25 16.43
N ARG A 17 -34.55 12.28 15.93
CA ARG A 17 -34.08 11.22 15.03
C ARG A 17 -33.53 11.79 13.73
N ASP A 18 -34.30 12.64 13.06
CA ASP A 18 -33.93 13.19 11.75
C ASP A 18 -32.70 14.09 11.87
N LEU A 19 -32.66 14.93 12.91
CA LEU A 19 -31.49 15.76 13.20
C LEU A 19 -30.25 14.92 13.53
N ALA A 20 -30.39 13.79 14.23
CA ALA A 20 -29.26 12.90 14.50
C ALA A 20 -28.69 12.27 13.22
N TRP A 21 -29.55 11.91 12.26
CA TRP A 21 -29.12 11.42 10.95
C TRP A 21 -28.42 12.50 10.14
N GLU A 22 -29.00 13.69 10.02
CA GLU A 22 -28.38 14.81 9.31
C GLU A 22 -27.03 15.18 9.93
N LEU A 23 -26.96 15.23 11.26
CA LEU A 23 -25.71 15.55 11.95
C LEU A 23 -24.65 14.47 11.75
N VAL A 24 -24.99 13.18 11.79
CA VAL A 24 -23.96 12.14 11.61
C VAL A 24 -23.41 12.12 10.18
N GLU A 25 -24.17 12.59 9.19
CA GLU A 25 -23.71 12.69 7.80
C GLU A 25 -22.82 13.92 7.57
N VAL A 26 -23.13 15.05 8.21
CA VAL A 26 -22.44 16.34 7.94
C VAL A 26 -21.36 16.67 8.99
N GLN A 27 -21.56 16.28 10.24
CA GLN A 27 -20.68 16.54 11.38
C GLN A 27 -20.63 15.32 12.32
N PRO A 28 -20.06 14.19 11.87
CA PRO A 28 -20.13 12.91 12.60
C PRO A 28 -19.55 12.98 14.02
N GLU A 29 -18.67 13.93 14.32
CA GLU A 29 -18.07 14.13 15.64
C GLU A 29 -18.94 15.01 16.58
N ASN A 30 -20.07 15.54 16.11
CA ASN A 30 -20.87 16.50 16.88
C ASN A 30 -21.43 15.85 18.17
N PRO A 31 -21.13 16.40 19.37
CA PRO A 31 -21.52 15.78 20.64
C PRO A 31 -23.04 15.75 20.86
N ARG A 32 -23.83 16.55 20.10
CA ARG A 32 -25.30 16.47 20.16
C ARG A 32 -25.84 15.15 19.63
N ILE A 33 -25.10 14.43 18.77
CA ILE A 33 -25.57 13.15 18.19
C ILE A 33 -25.88 12.14 19.31
N ALA A 34 -24.94 11.93 20.24
CA ALA A 34 -25.15 11.01 21.36
C ALA A 34 -26.36 11.41 22.25
N GLN A 35 -26.56 12.71 22.46
CA GLN A 35 -27.70 13.23 23.24
C GLN A 35 -29.03 12.98 22.53
N LEU A 36 -29.10 13.27 21.22
CA LEU A 36 -30.29 13.08 20.40
C LEU A 36 -30.65 11.59 20.32
N VAL A 37 -29.66 10.74 20.01
CA VAL A 37 -29.83 9.28 19.98
C VAL A 37 -30.30 8.73 21.32
N GLY A 38 -29.66 9.13 22.43
CA GLY A 38 -30.07 8.72 23.77
C GLY A 38 -31.51 9.12 24.10
N SER A 39 -31.89 10.35 23.73
CA SER A 39 -33.25 10.86 23.92
C SER A 39 -34.29 10.08 23.09
N VAL A 40 -33.97 9.70 21.85
CA VAL A 40 -34.84 8.85 21.01
C VAL A 40 -34.96 7.45 21.61
N LEU A 41 -33.85 6.79 21.95
CA LEU A 41 -33.85 5.42 22.49
C LEU A 41 -34.54 5.34 23.86
N GLN A 42 -34.44 6.38 24.70
CA GLN A 42 -35.14 6.41 25.99
C GLN A 42 -36.67 6.49 25.81
N ARG A 43 -37.15 7.34 24.91
CA ARG A 43 -38.60 7.54 24.68
C ARG A 43 -39.20 6.47 23.78
N ALA A 44 -38.39 5.88 22.90
CA ALA A 44 -38.82 4.86 21.98
C ALA A 44 -37.71 3.80 21.75
N PRO A 45 -37.54 2.85 22.69
CA PRO A 45 -36.50 1.82 22.64
C PRO A 45 -36.56 0.90 21.40
N GLY A 46 -37.69 0.87 20.69
CA GLY A 46 -37.86 0.12 19.45
C GLY A 46 -37.19 0.75 18.22
N PHE A 47 -36.71 1.99 18.29
CA PHE A 47 -35.96 2.63 17.20
C PHE A 47 -34.49 2.18 17.18
N VAL A 48 -34.30 0.88 17.02
CA VAL A 48 -32.97 0.24 17.09
C VAL A 48 -32.01 0.76 16.02
N SER A 49 -32.49 1.32 14.90
CA SER A 49 -31.65 1.98 13.89
C SER A 49 -30.83 3.15 14.44
N MET A 50 -31.20 3.75 15.57
CA MET A 50 -30.39 4.77 16.24
C MET A 50 -29.06 4.24 16.76
N HIS A 51 -28.93 2.93 16.98
CA HIS A 51 -27.64 2.33 17.29
C HIS A 51 -26.65 2.40 16.11
N LEU A 52 -27.11 2.43 14.87
CA LEU A 52 -26.26 2.66 13.70
C LEU A 52 -25.66 4.08 13.72
N VAL A 53 -26.50 5.08 14.00
CA VAL A 53 -26.09 6.49 14.14
C VAL A 53 -25.08 6.64 15.29
N LEU A 54 -25.36 6.02 16.44
CA LEU A 54 -24.46 6.06 17.59
C LEU A 54 -23.12 5.40 17.28
N GLY A 55 -23.13 4.26 16.57
CA GLY A 55 -21.91 3.58 16.17
C GLY A 55 -21.02 4.45 15.28
N ARG A 56 -21.59 5.07 14.24
CA ARG A 56 -20.87 5.98 13.33
C ARG A 56 -20.30 7.21 14.04
N HIS A 57 -21.08 7.79 14.95
CA HIS A 57 -20.61 8.91 15.78
C HIS A 57 -19.42 8.51 16.65
N ARG A 58 -19.52 7.37 17.33
CA ARG A 58 -18.46 6.85 18.21
C ARG A 58 -17.18 6.54 17.44
N GLU A 59 -17.32 5.96 16.26
CA GLU A 59 -16.22 5.73 15.36
C GLU A 59 -15.52 7.03 14.96
N ALA A 60 -16.27 8.06 14.58
CA ALA A 60 -15.70 9.35 14.20
C ALA A 60 -14.92 10.04 15.33
N ILE A 61 -15.35 9.88 16.59
CA ILE A 61 -14.63 10.41 17.76
C ILE A 61 -13.54 9.46 18.29
N GLY A 62 -13.28 8.33 17.61
CA GLY A 62 -12.26 7.35 18.01
C GLY A 62 -12.65 6.40 19.15
N ASP A 63 -13.92 6.39 19.59
CA ASP A 63 -14.45 5.40 20.55
C ASP A 63 -14.77 4.08 19.83
N ILE A 64 -13.72 3.37 19.39
CA ILE A 64 -13.81 2.10 18.68
C ILE A 64 -14.58 1.03 19.49
N PRO A 65 -14.31 0.80 20.79
CA PRO A 65 -15.05 -0.19 21.58
C PRO A 65 -16.54 0.16 21.68
N GLY A 66 -16.86 1.43 21.87
CA GLY A 66 -18.24 1.88 21.93
C GLY A 66 -18.96 1.79 20.58
N ALA A 67 -18.27 2.04 19.46
CA ALA A 67 -18.81 1.86 18.12
C ALA A 67 -19.19 0.39 17.86
N ARG A 68 -18.26 -0.52 18.16
CA ARG A 68 -18.46 -1.98 18.07
C ARG A 68 -19.68 -2.43 18.88
N ALA A 69 -19.79 -1.98 20.13
CA ALA A 69 -20.92 -2.33 21.00
C ALA A 69 -22.27 -1.81 20.45
N ALA A 70 -22.30 -0.61 19.85
CA ALA A 70 -23.50 -0.05 19.24
C ALA A 70 -23.93 -0.88 18.02
N TYR A 71 -23.01 -1.21 17.11
CA TYR A 71 -23.32 -2.06 15.95
C TYR A 71 -23.77 -3.46 16.38
N ALA A 72 -23.10 -4.10 17.35
CA ALA A 72 -23.48 -5.42 17.87
C ALA A 72 -24.90 -5.44 18.48
N THR A 73 -25.29 -4.37 19.16
CA THR A 73 -26.67 -4.21 19.68
C THR A 73 -27.69 -4.21 18.55
N LEU A 74 -27.41 -3.51 17.45
CA LEU A 74 -28.30 -3.48 16.28
C LEU A 74 -28.35 -4.82 15.56
N ILE A 75 -27.22 -5.51 15.41
CA ILE A 75 -27.13 -6.84 14.79
C ILE A 75 -27.95 -7.89 15.56
N SER A 76 -27.99 -7.77 16.89
CA SER A 76 -28.78 -8.66 17.75
C SER A 76 -30.29 -8.41 17.67
N SER A 77 -30.71 -7.32 17.04
CA SER A 77 -32.12 -7.00 16.81
C SER A 77 -32.62 -7.60 15.49
N SER A 78 -33.88 -8.01 15.40
CA SER A 78 -34.50 -8.47 14.14
C SER A 78 -34.89 -7.33 13.18
N SER A 79 -34.11 -6.23 13.16
CA SER A 79 -34.45 -5.04 12.38
C SER A 79 -34.06 -5.15 10.91
N GLY A 80 -34.70 -4.34 10.06
CA GLY A 80 -34.30 -4.21 8.65
C GLY A 80 -32.94 -3.52 8.45
N SER A 81 -32.34 -2.94 9.49
CA SER A 81 -31.05 -2.24 9.42
C SER A 81 -29.85 -3.12 9.78
N VAL A 82 -30.06 -4.43 9.98
CA VAL A 82 -28.99 -5.36 10.36
C VAL A 82 -27.87 -5.41 9.33
N SER A 83 -28.17 -5.42 8.02
CA SER A 83 -27.13 -5.44 6.99
C SER A 83 -26.23 -4.21 7.04
N ALA A 84 -26.81 -3.01 7.20
CA ALA A 84 -26.03 -1.78 7.32
C ALA A 84 -25.14 -1.76 8.57
N ALA A 85 -25.60 -2.35 9.67
CA ALA A 85 -24.81 -2.52 10.89
C ALA A 85 -23.66 -3.52 10.71
N LEU A 86 -23.93 -4.65 10.04
CA LEU A 86 -22.91 -5.65 9.69
C LEU A 86 -21.84 -5.04 8.77
N ALA A 87 -22.25 -4.28 7.74
CA ALA A 87 -21.34 -3.60 6.82
C ALA A 87 -20.49 -2.54 7.54
N SER A 88 -21.11 -1.72 8.40
CA SER A 88 -20.36 -0.71 9.18
C SER A 88 -19.38 -1.37 10.16
N LEU A 89 -19.77 -2.49 10.79
CA LEU A 89 -18.87 -3.24 11.66
C LEU A 89 -17.73 -3.90 10.86
N ARG A 90 -18.00 -4.49 9.70
CA ARG A 90 -16.96 -5.01 8.78
C ARG A 90 -15.91 -3.93 8.49
N ASP A 91 -16.37 -2.74 8.12
CA ASP A 91 -15.49 -1.63 7.72
C ASP A 91 -14.70 -1.08 8.91
N LEU A 92 -15.25 -1.15 10.13
CA LEU A 92 -14.55 -0.88 11.38
C LEU A 92 -13.46 -1.93 11.62
N GLU A 93 -13.81 -3.22 11.64
CA GLU A 93 -12.86 -4.29 11.94
C GLU A 93 -11.72 -4.34 10.92
N ARG A 94 -11.99 -4.05 9.64
CA ARG A 94 -10.95 -3.97 8.62
C ARG A 94 -9.93 -2.86 8.91
N ARG A 95 -10.39 -1.66 9.29
CA ARG A 95 -9.49 -0.53 9.65
C ARG A 95 -8.68 -0.80 10.90
N GLU A 96 -9.28 -1.50 11.87
CA GLU A 96 -8.60 -1.93 13.09
C GLU A 96 -7.67 -3.14 12.86
N GLY A 97 -7.55 -3.65 11.62
CA GLY A 97 -6.69 -4.79 11.29
C GLY A 97 -7.25 -6.15 11.72
N ASN A 98 -8.49 -6.23 12.18
CA ASN A 98 -9.18 -7.48 12.54
C ASN A 98 -9.74 -8.18 11.30
N LEU A 99 -8.84 -8.55 10.37
CA LEU A 99 -9.18 -8.98 9.01
C LEU A 99 -10.05 -10.24 8.96
N THR A 100 -9.83 -11.20 9.86
CA THR A 100 -10.66 -12.42 9.97
C THR A 100 -12.11 -12.10 10.33
N GLU A 101 -12.32 -11.18 11.26
CA GLU A 101 -13.68 -10.79 11.66
C GLU A 101 -14.35 -9.94 10.57
N ALA A 102 -13.59 -9.05 9.92
CA ALA A 102 -14.08 -8.32 8.75
C ALA A 102 -14.57 -9.28 7.65
N LEU A 103 -13.81 -10.33 7.34
CA LEU A 103 -14.21 -11.36 6.38
C LEU A 103 -15.52 -12.06 6.80
N ARG A 104 -15.58 -12.56 8.04
CA ARG A 104 -16.79 -13.20 8.56
C ARG A 104 -18.03 -12.30 8.49
N LEU A 105 -17.86 -11.00 8.75
CA LEU A 105 -18.94 -10.01 8.66
C LEU A 105 -19.34 -9.74 7.20
N ALA A 106 -18.37 -9.63 6.28
CA ALA A 106 -18.64 -9.47 4.86
C ALA A 106 -19.46 -10.64 4.28
N GLU A 107 -19.13 -11.88 4.65
CA GLU A 107 -19.87 -13.07 4.26
C GLU A 107 -21.33 -13.02 4.74
N GLN A 108 -21.58 -12.58 5.98
CA GLN A 108 -22.94 -12.42 6.50
C GLN A 108 -23.73 -11.34 5.78
N VAL A 109 -23.08 -10.24 5.35
CA VAL A 109 -23.75 -9.21 4.56
C VAL A 109 -24.16 -9.77 3.21
N VAL A 110 -23.25 -10.43 2.48
CA VAL A 110 -23.56 -11.04 1.17
C VAL A 110 -24.59 -12.16 1.27
N GLN A 111 -24.62 -12.94 2.35
CA GLN A 111 -25.69 -13.93 2.57
C GLN A 111 -27.08 -13.31 2.68
N ARG A 112 -27.17 -12.07 3.21
CA ARG A 112 -28.43 -11.33 3.33
C ARG A 112 -28.79 -10.59 2.05
N GLU A 113 -27.77 -10.09 1.34
CA GLU A 113 -27.89 -9.27 0.15
C GLU A 113 -27.09 -9.87 -1.01
N PRO A 114 -27.46 -11.09 -1.48
CA PRO A 114 -26.66 -11.81 -2.47
C PRO A 114 -26.62 -11.12 -3.82
N GLU A 115 -27.63 -10.30 -4.14
CA GLU A 115 -27.75 -9.57 -5.41
C GLU A 115 -27.12 -8.17 -5.37
N ASP A 116 -26.57 -7.73 -4.24
CA ASP A 116 -25.90 -6.43 -4.16
C ASP A 116 -24.43 -6.55 -4.58
N TRP A 117 -24.12 -6.09 -5.80
CA TRP A 117 -22.76 -6.07 -6.33
C TRP A 117 -21.79 -5.26 -5.44
N GLN A 118 -22.28 -4.26 -4.70
CA GLN A 118 -21.43 -3.48 -3.78
C GLN A 118 -20.96 -4.36 -2.63
N GLN A 119 -21.86 -5.15 -2.03
CA GLN A 119 -21.48 -6.06 -0.95
C GLN A 119 -20.62 -7.21 -1.44
N GLN A 120 -20.87 -7.70 -2.66
CA GLN A 120 -19.99 -8.67 -3.30
C GLN A 120 -18.58 -8.12 -3.53
N MET A 121 -18.45 -6.85 -3.92
CA MET A 121 -17.15 -6.19 -4.06
C MET A 121 -16.46 -6.05 -2.70
N GLN A 122 -17.19 -5.65 -1.66
CA GLN A 122 -16.63 -5.56 -0.30
C GLN A 122 -16.25 -6.92 0.29
N LEU A 123 -16.90 -8.01 -0.12
CA LEU A 123 -16.45 -9.37 0.21
C LEU A 123 -15.12 -9.69 -0.46
N GLY A 124 -14.92 -9.33 -1.73
CA GLY A 124 -13.61 -9.45 -2.38
C GLY A 124 -12.53 -8.67 -1.63
N VAL A 125 -12.86 -7.46 -1.17
CA VAL A 125 -11.98 -6.65 -0.31
C VAL A 125 -11.78 -7.25 1.09
N ALA A 126 -12.68 -8.06 1.60
CA ALA A 126 -12.42 -8.75 2.87
C ALA A 126 -11.56 -10.01 2.64
N GLN A 127 -11.74 -10.69 1.51
CA GLN A 127 -11.00 -11.91 1.14
C GLN A 127 -9.53 -11.63 0.82
N ILE A 128 -9.23 -10.59 0.03
CA ILE A 128 -7.85 -10.25 -0.31
C ILE A 128 -7.01 -10.01 0.95
N TRP A 129 -7.58 -9.39 1.98
CA TRP A 129 -6.88 -9.00 3.21
C TRP A 129 -7.00 -10.06 4.33
N GLY A 130 -8.11 -10.80 4.40
CA GLY A 130 -8.41 -11.73 5.50
C GLY A 130 -8.26 -13.22 5.17
N LEU A 131 -8.03 -13.57 3.91
CA LEU A 131 -7.89 -14.96 3.46
C LEU A 131 -6.70 -15.11 2.50
N ASP A 132 -6.91 -14.81 1.22
CA ASP A 132 -5.92 -14.88 0.17
C ASP A 132 -6.25 -13.88 -0.96
N PRO A 133 -5.23 -13.20 -1.53
CA PRO A 133 -5.42 -12.21 -2.59
C PRO A 133 -6.18 -12.72 -3.81
N GLU A 134 -5.83 -13.88 -4.34
CA GLU A 134 -6.38 -14.38 -5.62
C GLU A 134 -7.88 -14.65 -5.53
N THR A 135 -8.35 -15.31 -4.46
CA THR A 135 -9.77 -15.53 -4.23
C THR A 135 -10.53 -14.20 -4.18
N GLY A 136 -10.00 -13.21 -3.48
CA GLY A 136 -10.67 -11.92 -3.38
C GLY A 136 -10.59 -11.11 -4.68
N PHE A 137 -9.52 -11.21 -5.46
CA PHE A 137 -9.45 -10.59 -6.80
C PHE A 137 -10.49 -11.20 -7.75
N ASP A 138 -10.66 -12.52 -7.74
CA ASP A 138 -11.68 -13.20 -8.53
C ASP A 138 -13.09 -12.79 -8.09
N GLN A 139 -13.30 -12.59 -6.79
CA GLN A 139 -14.56 -12.07 -6.25
C GLN A 139 -14.81 -10.61 -6.68
N LEU A 140 -13.79 -9.76 -6.77
CA LEU A 140 -13.92 -8.42 -7.34
C LEU A 140 -14.38 -8.48 -8.80
N ASP A 141 -13.77 -9.34 -9.61
CA ASP A 141 -14.13 -9.50 -11.03
C ASP A 141 -15.57 -9.99 -11.21
N ARG A 142 -16.03 -10.91 -10.36
CA ARG A 142 -17.43 -11.35 -10.33
C ARG A 142 -18.39 -10.21 -9.98
N ALA A 143 -18.04 -9.37 -9.01
CA ALA A 143 -18.85 -8.21 -8.63
C ALA A 143 -18.92 -7.17 -9.77
N VAL A 144 -17.81 -6.94 -10.49
CA VAL A 144 -17.77 -6.08 -11.68
C VAL A 144 -18.67 -6.63 -12.78
N ALA A 145 -18.56 -7.92 -13.10
CA ALA A 145 -19.38 -8.58 -14.11
C ALA A 145 -20.87 -8.52 -13.76
N HIS A 146 -21.19 -8.68 -12.47
CA HIS A 146 -22.56 -8.54 -11.99
C HIS A 146 -23.09 -7.10 -12.15
N CYS A 147 -22.32 -6.09 -11.71
CA CYS A 147 -22.68 -4.68 -11.88
C CYS A 147 -22.95 -4.32 -13.35
N ALA A 148 -22.17 -4.86 -14.28
CA ALA A 148 -22.36 -4.62 -15.71
C ALA A 148 -23.77 -5.00 -16.20
N VAL A 149 -24.39 -6.01 -15.58
CA VAL A 149 -25.72 -6.52 -15.94
C VAL A 149 -26.82 -5.71 -15.24
N VAL A 150 -26.66 -5.40 -13.95
CA VAL A 150 -27.75 -4.87 -13.12
C VAL A 150 -27.73 -3.35 -12.95
N ASP A 151 -26.57 -2.71 -13.13
CA ASP A 151 -26.39 -1.26 -12.98
C ASP A 151 -25.32 -0.72 -13.95
N ALA A 152 -25.71 -0.58 -15.21
CA ALA A 152 -24.84 -0.03 -16.25
C ALA A 152 -24.37 1.41 -15.97
N ARG A 153 -25.07 2.17 -15.11
CA ARG A 153 -24.68 3.54 -14.77
C ARG A 153 -23.51 3.55 -13.79
N ALA A 154 -23.49 2.62 -12.84
CA ALA A 154 -22.39 2.50 -11.88
C ALA A 154 -21.14 1.82 -12.48
N TYR A 155 -21.31 1.08 -13.58
CA TYR A 155 -20.25 0.23 -14.15
C TYR A 155 -18.88 0.93 -14.35
N PRO A 156 -18.77 2.15 -14.91
CA PRO A 156 -17.48 2.85 -15.03
C PRO A 156 -16.80 3.10 -13.67
N ASP A 157 -17.56 3.49 -12.66
CA ASP A 157 -17.03 3.74 -11.31
C ASP A 157 -16.58 2.43 -10.64
N VAL A 158 -17.27 1.34 -10.92
CA VAL A 158 -16.93 0.00 -10.41
C VAL A 158 -15.62 -0.53 -11.01
N LEU A 159 -15.40 -0.31 -12.31
CA LEU A 159 -14.11 -0.62 -12.93
C LEU A 159 -12.96 0.15 -12.27
N ALA A 160 -13.15 1.45 -12.02
CA ALA A 160 -12.17 2.28 -11.32
C ALA A 160 -11.89 1.79 -9.90
N ARG A 161 -12.94 1.41 -9.14
CA ARG A 161 -12.80 0.85 -7.79
C ARG A 161 -12.03 -0.48 -7.79
N ARG A 162 -12.31 -1.38 -8.75
CA ARG A 162 -11.54 -2.63 -8.87
C ARG A 162 -10.06 -2.34 -9.11
N ALA A 163 -9.73 -1.44 -10.05
CA ALA A 163 -8.34 -1.07 -10.31
C ALA A 163 -7.66 -0.46 -9.07
N ALA A 164 -8.37 0.39 -8.32
CA ALA A 164 -7.86 0.94 -7.06
C ALA A 164 -7.59 -0.15 -6.00
N TYR A 165 -8.53 -1.08 -5.78
CA TYR A 165 -8.32 -2.18 -4.83
C TYR A 165 -7.18 -3.12 -5.24
N LEU A 166 -7.01 -3.38 -6.54
CA LEU A 166 -5.87 -4.16 -7.05
C LEU A 166 -4.54 -3.46 -6.76
N LEU A 167 -4.48 -2.13 -6.97
CA LEU A 167 -3.31 -1.33 -6.65
C LEU A 167 -2.99 -1.35 -5.15
N ASP A 168 -3.99 -1.10 -4.30
CA ASP A 168 -3.86 -1.06 -2.84
C ASP A 168 -3.44 -2.41 -2.25
N ALA A 169 -3.89 -3.51 -2.87
CA ALA A 169 -3.51 -4.87 -2.50
C ALA A 169 -2.13 -5.29 -3.00
N GLY A 170 -1.50 -4.49 -3.87
CA GLY A 170 -0.23 -4.85 -4.50
C GLY A 170 -0.38 -5.99 -5.51
N ALA A 171 -1.50 -6.05 -6.23
CA ALA A 171 -1.71 -7.04 -7.29
C ALA A 171 -0.61 -6.95 -8.36
N GLU A 172 -0.34 -8.09 -9.00
CA GLU A 172 0.63 -8.20 -10.09
C GLU A 172 0.36 -7.15 -11.19
N PRO A 173 1.39 -6.49 -11.75
CA PRO A 173 1.22 -5.40 -12.70
C PRO A 173 0.38 -5.79 -13.93
N ALA A 174 0.45 -7.04 -14.37
CA ALA A 174 -0.34 -7.55 -15.49
C ALA A 174 -1.85 -7.54 -15.21
N ARG A 175 -2.26 -7.88 -13.98
CA ARG A 175 -3.67 -7.84 -13.58
C ARG A 175 -4.13 -6.39 -13.43
N LEU A 176 -3.30 -5.53 -12.84
CA LEU A 176 -3.63 -4.11 -12.71
C LEU A 176 -3.73 -3.42 -14.08
N LEU A 177 -2.84 -3.74 -15.01
CA LEU A 177 -2.85 -3.20 -16.38
C LEU A 177 -4.22 -3.37 -17.02
N ILE A 178 -4.74 -4.60 -17.06
CA ILE A 178 -6.04 -4.91 -17.65
C ILE A 178 -7.16 -4.12 -16.95
N ALA A 179 -7.18 -4.13 -15.62
CA ALA A 179 -8.22 -3.44 -14.87
C ALA A 179 -8.19 -1.92 -15.06
N ALA A 180 -6.99 -1.32 -15.12
CA ALA A 180 -6.79 0.09 -15.32
C ALA A 180 -7.12 0.52 -16.77
N GLU A 181 -6.79 -0.29 -17.78
CA GLU A 181 -7.19 -0.04 -19.17
C GLU A 181 -8.71 -0.01 -19.32
N GLU A 182 -9.42 -0.98 -18.73
CA GLU A 182 -10.89 -1.02 -18.75
C GLU A 182 -11.49 0.21 -18.04
N ALA A 183 -10.95 0.59 -16.88
CA ALA A 183 -11.40 1.75 -16.12
C ALA A 183 -11.20 3.06 -16.87
N ILE A 184 -10.02 3.29 -17.46
CA ILE A 184 -9.69 4.51 -18.21
C ILE A 184 -10.46 4.57 -19.54
N THR A 185 -10.73 3.42 -20.16
CA THR A 185 -11.59 3.35 -21.35
C THR A 185 -13.03 3.76 -21.02
N ALA A 186 -13.57 3.30 -19.88
CA ALA A 186 -14.92 3.64 -19.45
C ALA A 186 -15.04 5.08 -18.91
N SER A 187 -14.02 5.57 -18.20
CA SER A 187 -13.97 6.91 -17.62
C SER A 187 -12.57 7.53 -17.74
N PRO A 188 -12.30 8.28 -18.83
CA PRO A 188 -10.96 8.80 -19.11
C PRO A 188 -10.48 9.94 -18.21
N ALA A 189 -11.30 10.39 -17.25
CA ALA A 189 -11.02 11.55 -16.41
C ALA A 189 -10.25 11.22 -15.12
N ASN A 190 -10.03 9.94 -14.80
CA ASN A 190 -9.34 9.55 -13.58
C ASN A 190 -7.82 9.73 -13.71
N VAL A 191 -7.30 10.84 -13.20
CA VAL A 191 -5.88 11.21 -13.27
C VAL A 191 -5.00 10.20 -12.54
N GLN A 192 -5.37 9.81 -11.32
CA GLN A 192 -4.61 8.85 -10.51
C GLN A 192 -4.44 7.50 -11.23
N LEU A 193 -5.54 6.93 -11.74
CA LEU A 193 -5.47 5.68 -12.50
C LEU A 193 -4.72 5.84 -13.83
N SER A 194 -4.71 7.03 -14.43
CA SER A 194 -3.93 7.30 -15.64
C SER A 194 -2.43 7.25 -15.37
N THR A 195 -1.96 7.82 -14.25
CA THR A 195 -0.56 7.72 -13.83
C THR A 195 -0.18 6.27 -13.58
N VAL A 196 -0.99 5.55 -12.81
CA VAL A 196 -0.76 4.12 -12.50
C VAL A 196 -0.74 3.27 -13.77
N LEU A 197 -1.69 3.49 -14.69
CA LEU A 197 -1.73 2.82 -15.99
C LEU A 197 -0.46 3.07 -16.81
N ALA A 198 0.08 4.29 -16.78
CA ALA A 198 1.31 4.59 -17.49
C ALA A 198 2.51 3.82 -16.94
N PHE A 199 2.64 3.67 -15.62
CA PHE A 199 3.68 2.82 -15.03
C PHE A 199 3.44 1.33 -15.30
N ALA A 200 2.18 0.87 -15.37
CA ALA A 200 1.87 -0.49 -15.81
C ALA A 200 2.28 -0.72 -17.28
N TYR A 201 2.03 0.26 -18.17
CA TYR A 201 2.58 0.22 -19.53
C TYR A 201 4.11 0.15 -19.53
N ALA A 202 4.74 0.95 -18.68
CA ALA A 202 6.19 0.99 -18.58
C ALA A 202 6.77 -0.35 -18.10
N TYR A 203 6.13 -0.99 -17.12
CA TYR A 203 6.44 -2.34 -16.65
C TYR A 203 6.38 -3.40 -17.76
N HIS A 204 5.35 -3.31 -18.61
CA HIS A 204 5.19 -4.19 -19.77
C HIS A 204 5.96 -3.73 -21.02
N TYR A 205 6.91 -2.80 -20.86
CA TYR A 205 7.76 -2.28 -21.94
C TYR A 205 6.97 -1.62 -23.10
N ARG A 206 5.74 -1.17 -22.82
CA ARG A 206 4.87 -0.36 -23.71
C ARG A 206 5.20 1.12 -23.55
N LEU A 207 6.47 1.48 -23.76
CA LEU A 207 7.04 2.77 -23.33
C LEU A 207 6.44 3.98 -24.05
N HIS A 208 6.02 3.84 -25.31
CA HIS A 208 5.35 4.93 -26.01
C HIS A 208 3.95 5.19 -25.45
N GLU A 209 3.18 4.14 -25.14
CA GLU A 209 1.88 4.31 -24.48
C GLU A 209 2.02 4.88 -23.07
N ALA A 210 3.05 4.46 -22.33
CA ALA A 210 3.39 5.06 -21.04
C ALA A 210 3.65 6.56 -21.17
N ARG A 211 4.50 6.96 -22.13
CA ARG A 211 4.82 8.37 -22.40
C ARG A 211 3.56 9.17 -22.74
N ASP A 212 2.73 8.67 -23.64
CA ASP A 212 1.55 9.40 -24.10
C ASP A 212 0.52 9.57 -22.97
N MET A 213 0.39 8.56 -22.10
CA MET A 213 -0.47 8.62 -20.92
C MET A 213 0.07 9.62 -19.86
N LEU A 214 1.37 9.61 -19.58
CA LEU A 214 1.97 10.58 -18.66
C LEU A 214 1.88 12.02 -19.19
N LEU A 215 2.08 12.23 -20.50
CA LEU A 215 1.87 13.54 -21.13
C LEU A 215 0.43 14.02 -20.96
N ARG A 216 -0.54 13.11 -21.06
CA ARG A 216 -1.94 13.44 -20.82
C ARG A 216 -2.17 13.86 -19.37
N VAL A 217 -1.62 13.13 -18.40
CA VAL A 217 -1.70 13.49 -16.97
C VAL A 217 -1.12 14.87 -16.74
N LEU A 218 0.09 15.13 -17.23
CA LEU A 218 0.78 16.42 -17.05
C LEU A 218 0.10 17.60 -17.76
N ARG A 219 -0.74 17.35 -18.78
CA ARG A 219 -1.60 18.40 -19.37
C ARG A 219 -2.78 18.76 -18.47
N MET A 220 -3.26 17.82 -17.66
CA MET A 220 -4.37 18.04 -16.72
C MET A 220 -3.84 18.63 -15.40
N ASP A 221 -2.74 18.07 -14.90
CA ASP A 221 -2.03 18.54 -13.71
C ASP A 221 -0.51 18.55 -13.97
N PRO A 222 0.07 19.72 -14.33
CA PRO A 222 1.50 19.87 -14.54
C PRO A 222 2.35 19.71 -13.27
N THR A 223 1.73 19.67 -12.09
CA THR A 223 2.40 19.56 -10.79
C THR A 223 2.35 18.15 -10.20
N ASP A 224 1.75 17.19 -10.91
CA ASP A 224 1.72 15.80 -10.51
C ASP A 224 3.17 15.24 -10.44
N GLY A 225 3.63 14.98 -9.21
CA GLY A 225 4.99 14.53 -8.94
C GLY A 225 5.28 13.13 -9.49
N ALA A 226 4.33 12.20 -9.38
CA ALA A 226 4.47 10.85 -9.91
C ALA A 226 4.53 10.85 -11.44
N ALA A 227 3.69 11.65 -12.09
CA ALA A 227 3.69 11.77 -13.54
C ALA A 227 4.97 12.46 -14.06
N THR A 228 5.47 13.46 -13.33
CA THR A 228 6.74 14.14 -13.67
C THR A 228 7.92 13.19 -13.57
N MET A 229 8.01 12.43 -12.46
CA MET A 229 9.01 11.39 -12.26
C MET A 229 8.93 10.34 -13.37
N GLY A 230 7.73 9.77 -13.60
CA GLY A 230 7.49 8.77 -14.63
C GLY A 230 7.87 9.27 -16.02
N MET A 231 7.56 10.52 -16.36
CA MET A 231 7.92 11.12 -17.65
C MET A 231 9.43 11.17 -17.86
N SER A 232 10.17 11.63 -16.85
CA SER A 232 11.63 11.70 -16.91
C SER A 232 12.25 10.33 -17.17
N LEU A 233 11.76 9.32 -16.45
CA LEU A 233 12.23 7.94 -16.59
C LEU A 233 11.88 7.36 -17.95
N VAL A 234 10.61 7.39 -18.34
CA VAL A 234 10.17 6.85 -19.64
C VAL A 234 10.89 7.54 -20.80
N GLN A 235 11.12 8.85 -20.76
CA GLN A 235 11.88 9.55 -21.81
C GLN A 235 13.34 9.10 -21.89
N SER A 236 13.98 8.83 -20.74
CA SER A 236 15.35 8.30 -20.71
C SER A 236 15.46 6.92 -21.37
N LEU A 237 14.38 6.13 -21.35
CA LEU A 237 14.32 4.80 -21.98
C LEU A 237 13.86 4.83 -23.44
N VAL A 238 12.93 5.73 -23.80
CA VAL A 238 12.44 5.85 -25.18
C VAL A 238 13.52 6.39 -26.12
N LYS A 239 14.35 7.34 -25.66
CA LYS A 239 15.36 7.98 -26.53
C LYS A 239 16.39 6.98 -27.10
N PRO A 240 17.01 6.07 -26.30
CA PRO A 240 17.89 5.03 -26.82
C PRO A 240 17.21 4.04 -27.78
N LEU A 241 15.92 3.73 -27.55
CA LEU A 241 15.16 2.87 -28.47
C LEU A 241 14.92 3.57 -29.81
N ASP A 242 14.53 4.84 -29.78
CA ASP A 242 14.29 5.65 -30.98
C ASP A 242 15.57 5.87 -31.81
N SER A 243 16.74 5.95 -31.15
CA SER A 243 18.05 6.05 -31.84
C SER A 243 18.62 4.71 -32.29
N GLY A 244 18.09 3.58 -31.80
CA GLY A 244 18.61 2.24 -32.05
C GLY A 244 19.85 1.88 -31.23
N ASP A 245 20.16 2.65 -30.17
CA ASP A 245 21.27 2.40 -29.25
C ASP A 245 20.93 1.30 -28.21
N ALA A 246 19.65 0.99 -28.05
CA ALA A 246 19.17 -0.10 -27.20
C ALA A 246 17.97 -0.81 -27.85
N THR A 247 17.69 -2.01 -27.39
CA THR A 247 16.51 -2.80 -27.73
C THR A 247 15.60 -2.98 -26.52
N ILE A 248 14.33 -3.33 -26.75
CA ILE A 248 13.40 -3.70 -25.67
C ILE A 248 13.93 -4.88 -24.84
N GLN A 249 14.69 -5.79 -25.47
CA GLN A 249 15.27 -6.93 -24.78
C GLN A 249 16.35 -6.47 -23.80
N ASP A 250 17.20 -5.51 -24.19
CA ASP A 250 18.22 -4.95 -23.29
C ASP A 250 17.56 -4.31 -22.06
N LEU A 251 16.48 -3.56 -22.25
CA LEU A 251 15.73 -2.95 -21.13
C LEU A 251 15.10 -4.01 -20.22
N ARG A 252 14.65 -5.13 -20.79
CA ARG A 252 14.06 -6.25 -20.05
C ARG A 252 15.08 -7.02 -19.26
N ASP A 253 16.24 -7.30 -19.85
CA ASP A 253 17.34 -7.98 -19.19
C ASP A 253 17.89 -7.11 -18.05
N ALA A 254 17.84 -5.78 -18.19
CA ALA A 254 18.15 -4.82 -17.14
C ALA A 254 17.04 -4.64 -16.08
N GLY A 255 15.83 -5.21 -16.28
CA GLY A 255 14.71 -5.14 -15.33
C GLY A 255 14.18 -3.71 -15.08
N LEU A 256 14.22 -2.85 -16.10
CA LEU A 256 13.89 -1.43 -15.95
C LEU A 256 12.38 -1.19 -15.77
N GLY A 257 11.53 -2.06 -16.31
CA GLY A 257 10.08 -2.03 -16.09
C GLY A 257 9.73 -2.26 -14.62
N GLU A 258 10.31 -3.31 -14.03
CA GLU A 258 10.19 -3.67 -12.62
C GLU A 258 10.71 -2.54 -11.72
N TYR A 259 11.81 -1.89 -12.11
CA TYR A 259 12.37 -0.75 -11.38
C TYR A 259 11.41 0.44 -11.33
N MET A 260 10.84 0.84 -12.48
CA MET A 260 9.85 1.92 -12.52
C MET A 260 8.59 1.60 -11.71
N TRP A 261 8.12 0.36 -11.78
CA TRP A 261 6.95 -0.06 -11.00
C TRP A 261 7.17 0.09 -9.50
N ARG A 262 8.34 -0.33 -8.99
CA ARG A 262 8.67 -0.16 -7.58
C ARG A 262 8.82 1.30 -7.20
N MET A 263 9.43 2.14 -8.03
CA MET A 263 9.48 3.58 -7.73
C MET A 263 8.09 4.21 -7.60
N LEU A 264 7.12 3.82 -8.44
CA LEU A 264 5.74 4.25 -8.27
C LEU A 264 5.18 3.77 -6.92
N ARG A 265 5.34 2.48 -6.61
CA ARG A 265 4.89 1.92 -5.33
C ARG A 265 5.49 2.68 -4.16
N ASP A 266 6.80 2.89 -4.18
CA ASP A 266 7.54 3.57 -3.13
C ASP A 266 7.07 5.02 -2.96
N TYR A 267 6.79 5.72 -4.06
CA TYR A 267 6.18 7.05 -4.04
C TYR A 267 4.74 7.06 -3.48
N LEU A 268 3.90 6.12 -3.90
CA LEU A 268 2.49 6.09 -3.50
C LEU A 268 2.29 5.72 -2.01
N TYR A 269 3.13 4.82 -1.51
CA TYR A 269 2.98 4.27 -0.16
C TYR A 269 4.00 4.82 0.84
N GLY A 270 4.92 5.69 0.40
CA GLY A 270 6.02 6.14 1.24
C GLY A 270 6.88 4.97 1.69
N THR A 271 7.16 4.04 0.77
CA THR A 271 7.96 2.83 1.05
C THR A 271 9.38 2.93 0.52
N ASP A 272 9.85 4.14 0.21
CA ASP A 272 11.24 4.40 -0.19
C ASP A 272 12.25 4.17 0.94
N VAL A 273 13.55 4.21 0.58
CA VAL A 273 14.67 4.00 1.51
C VAL A 273 14.61 5.01 2.66
N ALA A 274 14.40 6.29 2.39
CA ALA A 274 14.39 7.33 3.42
C ALA A 274 13.27 7.09 4.46
N SER A 275 12.09 6.68 4.00
CA SER A 275 10.94 6.36 4.84
C SER A 275 11.19 5.10 5.67
N ALA A 276 11.83 4.09 5.09
CA ALA A 276 12.21 2.86 5.80
C ALA A 276 13.24 3.14 6.91
N LEU A 277 14.26 3.96 6.64
CA LEU A 277 15.28 4.37 7.61
C LEU A 277 14.66 5.16 8.77
N ALA A 278 13.77 6.12 8.47
CA ALA A 278 13.05 6.89 9.48
C ALA A 278 12.15 5.99 10.37
N ALA A 279 11.50 4.98 9.78
CA ALA A 279 10.72 4.01 10.54
C ALA A 279 11.60 3.10 11.40
N LEU A 280 12.79 2.74 10.91
CA LEU A 280 13.74 1.91 11.63
C LEU A 280 14.26 2.60 12.89
N ASP A 281 14.55 3.90 12.85
CA ASP A 281 14.96 4.68 14.03
C ASP A 281 14.00 4.54 15.22
N ALA A 282 12.70 4.36 14.95
CA ALA A 282 11.69 4.23 16.00
C ALA A 282 11.69 2.86 16.70
N VAL A 283 12.22 1.82 16.03
CA VAL A 283 12.13 0.43 16.50
C VAL A 283 13.49 -0.27 16.63
N MET A 284 14.58 0.40 16.26
CA MET A 284 15.90 -0.19 16.20
C MET A 284 16.38 -0.70 17.58
N PRO A 285 16.90 -1.95 17.66
CA PRO A 285 17.54 -2.44 18.87
C PRO A 285 18.75 -1.58 19.27
N SER A 286 18.88 -1.28 20.57
CA SER A 286 19.98 -0.43 21.08
C SER A 286 21.39 -0.92 20.73
N GLY A 287 21.59 -2.24 20.63
CA GLY A 287 22.87 -2.81 20.19
C GLY A 287 23.20 -2.47 18.74
N LEU A 288 22.21 -2.56 17.85
CA LEU A 288 22.37 -2.17 16.45
C LEU A 288 22.66 -0.67 16.36
N ALA A 289 21.87 0.17 17.03
CA ALA A 289 22.06 1.62 17.05
C ALA A 289 23.46 2.04 17.55
N ALA A 290 23.97 1.38 18.59
CA ALA A 290 25.29 1.65 19.14
C ALA A 290 26.44 1.22 18.22
N SER A 291 26.17 0.36 17.23
CA SER A 291 27.16 -0.08 16.25
C SER A 291 27.22 0.77 14.99
N LEU A 292 26.23 1.66 14.77
CA LEU A 292 26.18 2.52 13.60
C LEU A 292 27.13 3.72 13.78
N LEU A 293 27.81 4.08 12.69
CA LEU A 293 28.71 5.23 12.68
C LEU A 293 27.92 6.53 12.53
N PRO A 294 28.45 7.68 12.95
CA PRO A 294 27.79 8.96 12.70
C PRO A 294 27.51 9.19 11.21
N PRO A 295 26.50 10.00 10.85
CA PRO A 295 26.25 10.39 9.46
C PRO A 295 27.49 10.97 8.75
N ALA A 296 27.55 10.79 7.44
CA ALA A 296 28.63 11.35 6.61
C ALA A 296 28.59 12.90 6.66
N PRO A 297 29.75 13.58 6.71
CA PRO A 297 29.79 15.04 6.71
C PRO A 297 29.19 15.68 5.45
N ASP A 298 29.35 15.02 4.29
CA ASP A 298 28.74 15.40 3.02
C ASP A 298 28.12 14.18 2.33
N PRO A 299 26.86 13.82 2.66
CA PRO A 299 26.20 12.65 2.11
C PRO A 299 25.96 12.71 0.60
N ARG A 300 26.08 13.90 -0.03
CA ARG A 300 25.91 14.03 -1.49
C ARG A 300 27.20 13.74 -2.26
N ALA A 301 28.34 13.89 -1.59
CA ALA A 301 29.66 13.56 -2.13
C ALA A 301 30.15 12.18 -1.67
N ALA A 302 29.48 11.56 -0.71
CA ALA A 302 29.72 10.20 -0.26
C ALA A 302 29.52 9.18 -1.39
N ALA A 303 30.37 8.16 -1.42
CA ALA A 303 30.17 7.00 -2.28
C ALA A 303 28.99 6.15 -1.75
N GLY A 304 28.26 5.51 -2.66
CA GLY A 304 27.10 4.67 -2.32
C GLY A 304 25.75 5.42 -2.29
N ASP A 305 24.82 4.92 -1.46
CA ASP A 305 23.48 5.47 -1.36
C ASP A 305 23.45 6.74 -0.46
N PRO A 306 23.03 7.90 -0.99
CA PRO A 306 23.09 9.17 -0.26
C PRO A 306 22.04 9.30 0.85
N GLU A 307 20.99 8.47 0.87
CA GLU A 307 20.03 8.40 1.97
C GLU A 307 20.64 7.61 3.13
N ILE A 308 21.33 6.50 2.86
CA ILE A 308 22.06 5.75 3.88
C ILE A 308 23.18 6.59 4.48
N ALA A 309 24.04 7.21 3.67
CA ALA A 309 25.15 8.02 4.18
C ALA A 309 24.68 9.21 5.03
N ARG A 310 23.47 9.74 4.76
CA ARG A 310 22.85 10.80 5.56
C ARG A 310 22.31 10.30 6.89
N TRP A 311 21.92 9.03 6.94
CA TRP A 311 21.43 8.38 8.13
C TRP A 311 22.58 7.91 9.01
N HIS A 312 23.49 7.08 8.48
CA HIS A 312 24.69 6.58 9.14
C HIS A 312 25.77 6.24 8.10
N ASP A 313 27.01 6.69 8.32
CA ASP A 313 28.15 6.41 7.43
C ASP A 313 28.79 5.05 7.73
N GLY A 314 28.00 3.99 7.63
CA GLY A 314 28.43 2.63 7.86
C GLY A 314 28.22 2.13 9.29
N GLN A 315 28.84 0.98 9.57
CA GLN A 315 28.68 0.25 10.82
C GLN A 315 30.03 -0.37 11.25
N ILE A 316 30.24 -0.52 12.55
CA ILE A 316 31.44 -1.16 13.11
C ILE A 316 31.62 -2.59 12.54
N ALA A 317 32.84 -2.91 12.11
CA ALA A 317 33.19 -4.24 11.61
C ALA A 317 32.85 -5.37 12.61
N GLY A 318 32.34 -6.49 12.09
CA GLY A 318 31.89 -7.66 12.86
C GLY A 318 30.49 -7.52 13.47
N ALA A 319 29.81 -6.38 13.29
CA ALA A 319 28.50 -6.12 13.88
C ALA A 319 27.30 -6.57 13.02
N GLY A 320 27.53 -7.21 11.87
CA GLY A 320 26.46 -7.55 10.93
C GLY A 320 25.39 -8.53 11.48
N GLY A 321 25.72 -9.32 12.50
CA GLY A 321 24.75 -10.18 13.17
C GLY A 321 23.62 -9.44 13.93
N LEU A 322 23.74 -8.12 14.12
CA LEU A 322 22.77 -7.30 14.85
C LEU A 322 21.51 -7.00 14.04
N TRP A 323 21.52 -7.23 12.73
CA TRP A 323 20.35 -7.04 11.85
C TRP A 323 19.32 -8.16 11.93
N HIS A 324 19.59 -9.25 12.68
CA HIS A 324 18.74 -10.44 12.74
C HIS A 324 18.41 -11.07 11.37
N ALA A 325 19.28 -10.84 10.38
CA ALA A 325 19.24 -11.51 9.09
C ALA A 325 20.16 -12.73 9.07
N ASP A 326 19.87 -13.71 8.20
CA ASP A 326 20.71 -14.90 8.03
C ASP A 326 22.11 -14.55 7.51
N SER A 327 22.18 -13.51 6.66
CA SER A 327 23.42 -12.94 6.17
C SER A 327 23.95 -11.94 7.19
N ARG A 328 25.14 -12.19 7.74
CA ARG A 328 25.82 -11.35 8.75
C ARG A 328 26.34 -10.02 8.15
N LEU A 329 25.50 -9.34 7.38
CA LEU A 329 25.83 -8.13 6.67
C LEU A 329 25.79 -6.93 7.60
N ARG A 330 26.78 -6.05 7.47
CA ARG A 330 26.83 -4.73 8.08
C ARG A 330 26.89 -3.64 7.02
N LEU A 331 26.51 -2.41 7.37
CA LEU A 331 26.67 -1.28 6.46
C LEU A 331 28.15 -0.98 6.19
N LEU A 332 28.47 -0.76 4.92
CA LEU A 332 29.73 -0.17 4.50
C LEU A 332 29.72 1.33 4.79
N SER A 333 30.87 1.87 5.18
CA SER A 333 31.10 3.32 5.19
C SER A 333 31.41 3.82 3.78
N SER A 334 31.24 5.11 3.56
CA SER A 334 31.54 5.78 2.28
C SER A 334 32.99 5.55 1.83
N ALA A 335 33.94 5.51 2.79
CA ALA A 335 35.35 5.25 2.50
C ALA A 335 35.58 3.81 2.02
N GLU A 336 34.90 2.82 2.62
CA GLU A 336 34.99 1.43 2.19
C GLU A 336 34.36 1.23 0.80
N ILE A 337 33.27 1.94 0.49
CA ILE A 337 32.64 1.90 -0.83
C ILE A 337 33.59 2.50 -1.88
N GLU A 338 34.26 3.62 -1.61
CA GLU A 338 35.23 4.24 -2.54
C GLU A 338 36.42 3.31 -2.84
N GLU A 339 36.93 2.60 -1.82
CA GLU A 339 37.99 1.59 -1.98
C GLU A 339 37.51 0.41 -2.82
N LEU A 340 36.28 -0.04 -2.59
CA LEU A 340 35.67 -1.15 -3.33
C LEU A 340 35.42 -0.78 -4.79
N ASP A 341 34.86 0.40 -5.05
CA ASP A 341 34.66 0.94 -6.41
C ASP A 341 35.99 1.05 -7.16
N SER A 342 37.04 1.51 -6.50
CA SER A 342 38.39 1.55 -7.07
C SER A 342 38.93 0.16 -7.42
N THR A 343 38.62 -0.84 -6.60
CA THR A 343 39.01 -2.24 -6.83
C THR A 343 38.25 -2.84 -8.00
N VAL A 344 36.94 -2.61 -8.10
CA VAL A 344 36.10 -3.05 -9.22
C VAL A 344 36.56 -2.42 -10.53
N ALA A 345 36.87 -1.11 -10.51
CA ALA A 345 37.36 -0.40 -11.68
C ALA A 345 38.72 -0.91 -12.16
N ALA A 346 39.57 -1.40 -11.25
CA ALA A 346 40.87 -1.98 -11.59
C ALA A 346 40.76 -3.37 -12.24
N GLU A 347 39.78 -4.19 -11.83
CA GLU A 347 39.60 -5.56 -12.34
C GLU A 347 38.15 -5.90 -12.73
N PRO A 348 37.51 -5.21 -13.69
CA PRO A 348 36.09 -5.37 -14.00
C PRO A 348 35.65 -6.83 -14.25
N SER A 349 36.49 -7.62 -14.91
CA SER A 349 36.20 -9.03 -15.24
C SER A 349 36.12 -9.94 -14.03
N ALA A 350 36.78 -9.61 -12.92
CA ALA A 350 36.69 -10.38 -11.67
C ALA A 350 35.36 -10.12 -10.93
N TRP A 351 34.69 -9.02 -11.27
CA TRP A 351 33.45 -8.54 -10.65
C TRP A 351 32.24 -8.63 -11.57
N SER A 352 32.39 -9.14 -12.80
CA SER A 352 31.27 -9.44 -13.71
C SER A 352 30.36 -10.48 -13.04
N PRO A 353 29.11 -10.12 -12.69
CA PRO A 353 28.20 -9.25 -13.44
C PRO A 353 28.10 -7.77 -13.01
N PHE A 354 28.65 -7.36 -11.87
CA PHE A 354 28.51 -5.99 -11.34
C PHE A 354 29.16 -4.93 -12.23
N ALA A 355 30.25 -5.27 -12.91
CA ALA A 355 30.99 -4.33 -13.75
C ALA A 355 30.46 -4.21 -15.20
N GLU A 356 29.61 -5.14 -15.65
CA GLU A 356 29.07 -5.14 -17.03
C GLU A 356 27.74 -4.39 -17.15
N GLN A 357 27.12 -4.01 -16.04
CA GLN A 357 25.88 -3.25 -16.02
C GLN A 357 26.19 -1.77 -15.88
N ASP A 358 26.22 -1.06 -17.00
CA ASP A 358 26.39 0.39 -17.06
C ASP A 358 25.35 1.10 -16.15
N GLY A 359 25.77 1.48 -14.94
CA GLY A 359 25.18 2.57 -14.16
C GLY A 359 24.13 2.23 -13.09
N PHE A 360 23.87 0.97 -12.75
CA PHE A 360 22.85 0.61 -11.73
C PHE A 360 23.38 -0.14 -10.52
N TYR A 361 24.69 -0.24 -10.37
CA TYR A 361 25.27 -0.92 -9.23
C TYR A 361 25.66 0.06 -8.11
N GLY A 362 25.27 -0.27 -6.88
CA GLY A 362 25.66 0.46 -5.68
C GLY A 362 25.88 -0.50 -4.52
N PHE A 363 27.12 -0.54 -4.00
CA PHE A 363 27.44 -1.29 -2.78
C PHE A 363 26.83 -0.60 -1.56
N VAL A 364 26.34 -1.40 -0.62
CA VAL A 364 25.71 -0.91 0.61
C VAL A 364 26.21 -1.65 1.85
N MET A 365 26.45 -2.96 1.74
CA MET A 365 26.78 -3.80 2.89
C MET A 365 27.91 -4.79 2.61
N THR A 366 28.53 -5.31 3.67
CA THR A 366 29.53 -6.39 3.63
C THR A 366 29.34 -7.36 4.79
N ASP A 367 29.74 -8.62 4.60
CA ASP A 367 29.76 -9.63 5.67
C ASP A 367 31.12 -9.74 6.39
N ASP A 368 32.06 -8.84 6.08
CA ASP A 368 33.46 -8.83 6.56
C ASP A 368 34.30 -10.06 6.17
N ALA A 369 33.72 -11.02 5.44
CA ALA A 369 34.36 -12.24 4.96
C ALA A 369 34.68 -12.18 3.45
N GLY A 370 34.51 -11.01 2.83
CA GLY A 370 34.70 -10.79 1.40
C GLY A 370 33.41 -10.86 0.58
N GLY A 371 32.26 -11.07 1.22
CA GLY A 371 30.96 -10.88 0.60
C GLY A 371 30.46 -9.45 0.72
N TYR A 372 29.65 -9.02 -0.27
CA TYR A 372 29.09 -7.68 -0.36
C TYR A 372 27.64 -7.75 -0.81
N ALA A 373 26.82 -6.79 -0.39
CA ALA A 373 25.46 -6.64 -0.89
C ALA A 373 25.21 -5.21 -1.38
N GLY A 374 24.37 -5.11 -2.40
CA GLY A 374 24.09 -3.87 -3.09
C GLY A 374 22.87 -3.97 -4.00
N THR A 375 22.55 -2.86 -4.65
CA THR A 375 21.51 -2.79 -5.67
C THR A 375 22.07 -3.33 -6.98
N GLY A 376 21.44 -4.37 -7.54
CA GLY A 376 21.80 -4.98 -8.82
C GLY A 376 20.75 -4.74 -9.91
N ALA A 377 20.79 -5.60 -10.93
CA ALA A 377 19.88 -5.57 -12.08
C ALA A 377 18.41 -5.43 -11.67
N GLY A 378 17.72 -4.52 -12.34
CA GLY A 378 16.35 -4.18 -12.03
C GLY A 378 16.19 -3.89 -10.54
N GLY A 379 17.05 -3.07 -9.94
CA GLY A 379 16.92 -2.58 -8.57
C GLY A 379 16.90 -3.63 -7.45
N ARG A 380 17.18 -4.91 -7.74
CA ARG A 380 17.13 -5.99 -6.73
C ARG A 380 18.24 -5.81 -5.70
N PHE A 381 17.95 -6.13 -4.44
CA PHE A 381 18.98 -6.13 -3.41
C PHE A 381 19.62 -7.52 -3.34
N VAL A 382 20.88 -7.61 -3.75
CA VAL A 382 21.59 -8.87 -3.99
C VAL A 382 22.85 -8.90 -3.14
N GLN A 383 23.12 -10.05 -2.52
CA GLN A 383 24.41 -10.37 -1.92
C GLN A 383 25.22 -11.23 -2.87
N ARG A 384 26.51 -10.90 -3.02
CA ARG A 384 27.52 -11.79 -3.56
C ARG A 384 28.41 -12.27 -2.42
N THR A 385 28.60 -13.58 -2.33
CA THR A 385 29.50 -14.19 -1.34
C THR A 385 30.95 -14.13 -1.80
N ALA A 386 31.89 -14.42 -0.90
CA ALA A 386 33.32 -14.49 -1.23
C ALA A 386 33.64 -15.55 -2.31
N ASP A 387 32.83 -16.61 -2.41
CA ASP A 387 32.97 -17.66 -3.43
C ASP A 387 32.39 -17.24 -4.80
N GLY A 388 31.76 -16.07 -4.88
CA GLY A 388 31.15 -15.52 -6.09
C GLY A 388 29.69 -15.91 -6.30
N ASP A 389 29.10 -16.71 -5.40
CA ASP A 389 27.67 -17.05 -5.46
C ASP A 389 26.81 -15.82 -5.16
N GLU A 390 25.72 -15.67 -5.91
CA GLU A 390 24.77 -14.57 -5.77
C GLU A 390 23.44 -15.04 -5.16
N GLN A 391 22.93 -14.25 -4.23
CA GLN A 391 21.66 -14.48 -3.56
C GLN A 391 20.85 -13.18 -3.55
N VAL A 392 19.62 -13.24 -4.06
CA VAL A 392 18.65 -12.15 -3.91
C VAL A 392 18.20 -12.11 -2.45
N LEU A 393 18.46 -11.00 -1.76
CA LEU A 393 18.05 -10.78 -0.38
C LEU A 393 16.65 -10.20 -0.28
N ALA A 394 16.31 -9.30 -1.21
CA ALA A 394 15.00 -8.66 -1.29
C ALA A 394 14.77 -8.08 -2.71
N GLU A 395 13.52 -7.70 -2.98
CA GLU A 395 13.13 -7.07 -4.24
C GLU A 395 13.82 -5.71 -4.47
N ASN A 396 14.17 -4.98 -3.41
CA ASN A 396 15.05 -3.81 -3.43
C ASN A 396 15.57 -3.51 -2.01
N LEU A 397 16.46 -2.52 -1.90
CA LEU A 397 17.04 -2.10 -0.61
C LEU A 397 15.97 -1.62 0.38
N ALA A 398 14.99 -0.85 -0.07
CA ALA A 398 13.91 -0.35 0.78
C ALA A 398 13.07 -1.50 1.36
N ASP A 399 12.78 -2.52 0.55
CA ASP A 399 12.05 -3.72 0.96
C ASP A 399 12.82 -4.52 2.00
N TRP A 400 14.15 -4.64 1.84
CA TRP A 400 15.01 -5.24 2.85
C TRP A 400 14.98 -4.47 4.18
N LEU A 401 15.00 -3.14 4.12
CA LEU A 401 14.91 -2.28 5.32
C LEU A 401 13.53 -2.37 5.98
N TRP A 402 12.43 -2.37 5.22
CA TRP A 402 11.09 -2.55 5.75
C TRP A 402 10.88 -3.93 6.39
N ASP A 403 11.51 -4.98 5.85
CA ASP A 403 11.53 -6.28 6.51
C ASP A 403 12.18 -6.18 7.90
N ARG A 404 13.27 -5.41 8.04
CA ARG A 404 13.91 -5.14 9.35
C ARG A 404 13.02 -4.33 10.29
N VAL A 405 12.34 -3.30 9.79
CA VAL A 405 11.34 -2.55 10.57
C VAL A 405 10.29 -3.51 11.12
N ALA A 406 9.74 -4.39 10.28
CA ALA A 406 8.74 -5.37 10.69
C ALA A 406 9.28 -6.39 11.70
N ASP A 407 10.47 -6.93 11.47
CA ASP A 407 11.14 -7.89 12.36
C ASP A 407 11.45 -7.28 13.75
N PHE A 408 11.70 -5.97 13.81
CA PHE A 408 11.87 -5.23 15.06
C PHE A 408 10.56 -4.74 15.69
N GLY A 409 9.41 -5.15 15.15
CA GLY A 409 8.09 -4.87 15.72
C GLY A 409 7.43 -3.58 15.21
N GLY A 410 7.98 -2.97 14.16
CA GLY A 410 7.40 -1.81 13.49
C GLY A 410 6.20 -2.14 12.61
N ALA A 411 5.48 -1.08 12.22
CA ALA A 411 4.44 -1.13 11.21
C ALA A 411 5.09 -1.15 9.82
N ASP A 412 4.54 -1.98 8.92
CA ASP A 412 5.00 -2.09 7.54
C ASP A 412 3.88 -1.56 6.63
N PRO A 413 4.07 -0.39 5.98
CA PRO A 413 3.05 0.24 5.17
C PRO A 413 2.95 -0.36 3.76
N ARG A 414 3.81 -1.31 3.38
CA ARG A 414 3.81 -1.87 2.04
C ARG A 414 2.49 -2.58 1.74
N PRO A 415 1.97 -2.47 0.50
CA PRO A 415 0.83 -3.24 0.05
C PRO A 415 0.98 -4.72 0.36
N GLY A 416 -0.05 -5.33 0.94
CA GLY A 416 -0.05 -6.74 1.30
C GLY A 416 0.86 -7.14 2.48
N ALA A 417 1.58 -6.22 3.14
CA ALA A 417 2.42 -6.57 4.29
C ALA A 417 1.61 -7.22 5.44
N ALA A 418 0.38 -6.75 5.67
CA ALA A 418 -0.53 -7.33 6.65
C ALA A 418 -0.84 -8.82 6.37
N LEU A 419 -0.81 -9.25 5.10
CA LEU A 419 -1.03 -10.64 4.71
C LEU A 419 0.12 -11.56 5.11
N LYS A 420 1.36 -11.05 5.07
CA LYS A 420 2.54 -11.83 5.43
C LYS A 420 2.58 -12.15 6.93
N LYS A 421 2.01 -11.29 7.78
CA LYS A 421 1.94 -11.51 9.25
C LYS A 421 0.92 -12.57 9.67
N GLY A 422 -0.13 -12.82 8.88
CA GLY A 422 -1.17 -13.82 9.21
C GLY A 422 -0.77 -15.28 8.96
N ASN A 423 0.31 -15.51 8.20
CA ASN A 423 0.78 -16.85 7.82
C ASN A 423 2.05 -17.30 8.60
N ARG A 424 2.53 -16.52 9.56
CA ARG A 424 3.58 -16.88 10.52
C ARG A 424 2.94 -17.15 11.88
#